data_AF-A0A954C850-F1
#
_entry.id   AF-A0A954C850-F1
#
_cell.length_a   1.000
_cell.length_b   1.000
_cell.length_c   1.000
_cell.angle_alpha   90.00
_cell.angle_beta   90.00
_cell.angle_gamma   90.00
#
_symmetry.space_group_name_H-M   'P 1'
#
loop_
_entity.id
_entity.type
_entity.pdbx_description
1 polymer ?
#
loop_
_entity_poly.entity_id
_entity_poly.type
_entity_poly.pdbx_seq_one_letter_code
_entity_poly.pdbx_strand_id
1 'polypeptide(L)'
;MTSKHSGLLIAAPHSGSGKTVVTLALLRALTNRGVDLCATKAGPDYIDPAFHALASRRQSVNLDPWAMAPARLKALAGGQSGSHLLVEAMMGLYDGAADGSGSAADLAATLGLPVVLVIDAGKQSHSVAALARGFRDHRPELAFAGIILNRVGSARHEAMLRDALETVGFYYLTGHDVPLALIRDVFAASKRFHAQPLERKLALRANEHNVGYMPVNSSVSRASQVEQAKKPNLVEAFFLKRDMPPDHPDVLANKRYRCQNQWPAEADLPDFRATVTAYMDALENLCLRMLPVYALALDLPVDWFKEPFDDPQYTLRLSHYPPSEAGEADQYGLAPHTDSSFLTMLAQADLPGLAIRTPKGNWIDVPVIEGAFVVNSGDMMRRWTNHRFLSTPHRAINRNPGADRYAIPFFFDANIDYPMACLPTCSGPDNPPKYEPISYMDYMLWFTRRNYDHVRAKDGTEAADPGVPKTQSARD
;
A
#
# COMPACT_ATOMS: atom_id res chain seq x y z
N MET A 1 -43.71 2.82 -15.40
CA MET A 1 -43.94 2.48 -13.98
C MET A 1 -42.56 2.39 -13.33
N THR A 2 -42.26 3.32 -12.43
CA THR A 2 -41.03 3.30 -11.61
C THR A 2 -41.00 2.02 -10.78
N SER A 3 -39.85 1.35 -10.73
CA SER A 3 -39.67 0.13 -9.95
C SER A 3 -40.12 0.35 -8.51
N LYS A 4 -40.96 -0.54 -7.98
CA LYS A 4 -41.41 -0.53 -6.57
C LYS A 4 -40.25 -0.80 -5.60
N HIS A 5 -39.16 -1.37 -6.10
CA HIS A 5 -37.98 -1.78 -5.34
C HIS A 5 -36.75 -1.00 -5.82
N SER A 6 -35.91 -0.55 -4.89
CA SER A 6 -34.50 -0.28 -5.23
C SER A 6 -33.73 -1.60 -5.17
N GLY A 7 -32.71 -1.81 -5.98
CA GLY A 7 -32.09 -3.14 -6.05
C GLY A 7 -30.79 -3.20 -6.81
N LEU A 8 -30.19 -4.38 -6.80
CA LEU A 8 -28.93 -4.70 -7.45
C LEU A 8 -29.02 -6.07 -8.12
N LEU A 9 -28.31 -6.21 -9.24
CA LEU A 9 -28.07 -7.51 -9.87
C LEU A 9 -26.61 -7.91 -9.65
N ILE A 10 -26.37 -9.06 -9.00
CA ILE A 10 -25.04 -9.62 -8.76
C ILE A 10 -24.67 -10.51 -9.95
N ALA A 11 -23.69 -10.09 -10.75
CA ALA A 11 -23.22 -10.81 -11.94
C ALA A 11 -21.73 -11.16 -11.86
N ALA A 12 -21.18 -11.82 -12.87
CA ALA A 12 -19.76 -12.13 -13.00
C ALA A 12 -19.37 -12.32 -14.46
N PRO A 13 -18.07 -12.35 -14.78
CA PRO A 13 -17.61 -12.66 -16.13
C PRO A 13 -17.95 -14.08 -16.60
N HIS A 14 -18.00 -15.07 -15.70
CA HIS A 14 -18.31 -16.46 -16.03
C HIS A 14 -18.88 -17.23 -14.82
N SER A 15 -19.30 -18.47 -15.04
CA SER A 15 -19.66 -19.41 -13.97
C SER A 15 -18.45 -19.77 -13.10
N GLY A 16 -18.67 -20.01 -11.80
CA GLY A 16 -17.58 -20.37 -10.88
C GLY A 16 -16.80 -19.19 -10.29
N SER A 17 -17.07 -17.94 -10.66
CA SER A 17 -16.43 -16.75 -10.04
C SER A 17 -16.88 -16.47 -8.58
N GLY A 18 -17.75 -17.32 -8.02
CA GLY A 18 -18.29 -17.24 -6.66
C GLY A 18 -19.42 -16.22 -6.43
N LYS A 19 -20.15 -15.85 -7.48
CA LYS A 19 -21.39 -15.05 -7.41
C LYS A 19 -22.35 -15.53 -6.33
N THR A 20 -22.63 -16.83 -6.30
CA THR A 20 -23.62 -17.43 -5.40
C THR A 20 -23.23 -17.24 -3.93
N VAL A 21 -21.97 -17.49 -3.60
CA VAL A 21 -21.46 -17.29 -2.23
C VAL A 21 -21.57 -15.81 -1.83
N VAL A 22 -21.18 -14.89 -2.71
CA VAL A 22 -21.29 -13.45 -2.45
C VAL A 22 -22.74 -13.03 -2.26
N THR A 23 -23.65 -13.49 -3.12
CA THR A 23 -25.08 -13.20 -3.02
C THR A 23 -25.63 -13.71 -1.68
N LEU A 24 -25.39 -14.98 -1.34
CA LEU A 24 -25.88 -15.56 -0.07
C LEU A 24 -25.32 -14.85 1.16
N ALA A 25 -24.04 -14.45 1.14
CA ALA A 25 -23.41 -13.69 2.21
C ALA A 25 -24.07 -12.32 2.37
N LEU A 26 -24.29 -11.59 1.26
CA LEU A 26 -25.00 -10.30 1.27
C LEU A 26 -26.43 -10.46 1.79
N LEU A 27 -27.16 -11.46 1.30
CA LEU A 27 -28.53 -11.75 1.74
C LEU A 27 -28.59 -11.97 3.25
N ARG A 28 -27.72 -12.83 3.78
CA ARG A 28 -27.70 -13.14 5.21
C ARG A 28 -27.27 -11.93 6.04
N ALA A 29 -26.21 -11.23 5.63
CA ALA A 29 -25.69 -10.08 6.37
C ALA A 29 -26.71 -8.94 6.46
N LEU A 30 -27.37 -8.61 5.34
CA LEU A 30 -28.39 -7.56 5.31
C LEU A 30 -29.65 -7.97 6.08
N THR A 31 -30.05 -9.24 6.00
CA THR A 31 -31.16 -9.77 6.80
C THR A 31 -30.87 -9.70 8.29
N ASN A 32 -29.67 -10.07 8.72
CA ASN A 32 -29.26 -9.96 10.13
C ASN A 32 -29.22 -8.51 10.63
N ARG A 33 -29.01 -7.54 9.73
CA ARG A 33 -29.08 -6.10 10.01
C ARG A 33 -30.50 -5.53 9.95
N GLY A 34 -31.52 -6.36 9.73
CA GLY A 34 -32.92 -5.94 9.67
C GLY A 34 -33.32 -5.22 8.38
N VAL A 35 -32.50 -5.28 7.32
CA VAL A 35 -32.83 -4.68 6.03
C VAL A 35 -33.99 -5.44 5.40
N ASP A 36 -34.98 -4.70 4.88
CA ASP A 36 -36.15 -5.27 4.22
C ASP A 36 -35.85 -5.63 2.76
N LEU A 37 -35.16 -6.76 2.54
CA LEU A 37 -34.78 -7.24 1.21
C LEU A 37 -35.45 -8.57 0.80
N CYS A 38 -35.61 -8.74 -0.52
CA CYS A 38 -36.01 -9.98 -1.18
C CYS A 38 -34.97 -10.40 -2.22
N ALA A 39 -34.98 -11.68 -2.58
CA ALA A 39 -34.02 -12.28 -3.48
C ALA A 39 -34.70 -12.91 -4.68
N THR A 40 -34.09 -12.84 -5.86
CA THR A 40 -34.50 -13.62 -7.03
C THR A 40 -33.29 -14.25 -7.70
N LYS A 41 -33.52 -15.34 -8.43
CA LYS A 41 -32.48 -15.99 -9.22
C LYS A 41 -32.77 -15.81 -10.70
N ALA A 42 -31.80 -15.34 -11.46
CA ALA A 42 -31.91 -15.32 -12.91
C ALA A 42 -31.76 -16.74 -13.47
N GLY A 43 -32.58 -17.07 -14.48
CA GLY A 43 -32.56 -18.36 -15.18
C GLY A 43 -33.33 -19.48 -14.50
N PRO A 44 -33.42 -20.66 -15.14
CA PRO A 44 -34.17 -21.81 -14.64
C PRO A 44 -33.30 -22.65 -13.68
N ASP A 45 -33.22 -22.22 -12.42
CA ASP A 45 -32.47 -22.91 -11.36
C ASP A 45 -33.38 -23.22 -10.16
N TYR A 46 -33.39 -24.46 -9.69
CA TYR A 46 -34.26 -24.89 -8.59
C TYR A 46 -33.55 -24.94 -7.23
N ILE A 47 -32.22 -24.86 -7.21
CA ILE A 47 -31.40 -25.01 -6.01
C ILE A 47 -31.15 -23.63 -5.38
N ASP A 48 -30.71 -22.66 -6.18
CA ASP A 48 -30.32 -21.35 -5.66
C ASP A 48 -31.48 -20.59 -4.97
N PRO A 49 -32.73 -20.61 -5.47
CA PRO A 49 -33.86 -20.01 -4.74
C PRO A 49 -34.06 -20.58 -3.33
N ALA A 50 -33.74 -21.86 -3.10
CA ALA A 50 -33.81 -22.46 -1.77
C ALA A 50 -32.73 -21.89 -0.84
N PHE A 51 -31.49 -21.74 -1.33
CA PHE A 51 -30.42 -21.10 -0.55
C PHE A 51 -30.69 -19.62 -0.29
N HIS A 52 -31.23 -18.90 -1.28
CA HIS A 52 -31.70 -17.53 -1.09
C HIS A 52 -32.74 -17.45 0.01
N ALA A 53 -33.71 -18.38 0.04
CA ALA A 53 -34.75 -18.37 1.05
C ALA A 53 -34.20 -18.63 2.44
N LEU A 54 -33.23 -19.55 2.57
CA LEU A 54 -32.52 -19.76 3.83
C LEU A 54 -31.76 -18.49 4.26
N ALA A 55 -31.02 -17.85 3.36
CA ALA A 55 -30.18 -16.69 3.64
C ALA A 55 -31.00 -15.42 3.96
N SER A 56 -32.04 -15.15 3.18
CA SER A 56 -32.89 -13.95 3.28
C SER A 56 -34.10 -14.10 4.21
N ARG A 57 -34.43 -15.32 4.62
CA ARG A 57 -35.66 -15.66 5.37
C ARG A 57 -36.95 -15.28 4.64
N ARG A 58 -36.91 -15.14 3.31
CA ARG A 58 -38.06 -14.84 2.44
C ARG A 58 -38.02 -15.72 1.21
N GLN A 59 -39.17 -16.01 0.60
CA GLN A 59 -39.19 -16.82 -0.63
C GLN A 59 -38.43 -16.10 -1.76
N SER A 60 -37.78 -16.90 -2.60
CA SER A 60 -37.08 -16.44 -3.80
C SER A 60 -37.69 -17.12 -5.02
N VAL A 61 -37.80 -16.38 -6.13
CA VAL A 61 -38.34 -16.90 -7.39
C VAL A 61 -37.34 -16.77 -8.52
N ASN A 62 -37.58 -17.52 -9.59
CA ASN A 62 -36.81 -17.44 -10.82
C ASN A 62 -37.31 -16.33 -11.75
N LEU A 63 -36.37 -15.64 -12.37
CA LEU A 63 -36.58 -14.66 -13.43
C LEU A 63 -35.78 -15.12 -14.65
N ASP A 64 -36.45 -15.71 -15.63
CA ASP A 64 -35.79 -16.26 -16.81
C ASP A 64 -35.96 -15.30 -18.00
N PRO A 65 -34.95 -14.47 -18.33
CA PRO A 65 -35.05 -13.51 -19.44
C PRO A 65 -35.09 -14.16 -20.82
N TRP A 66 -34.78 -15.45 -20.94
CA TRP A 66 -34.92 -16.20 -22.19
C TRP A 66 -36.34 -16.75 -22.36
N ALA A 67 -36.91 -17.34 -21.29
CA ALA A 67 -38.22 -17.99 -21.36
C ALA A 67 -39.41 -17.06 -21.02
N MET A 68 -39.18 -15.91 -20.37
CA MET A 68 -40.25 -15.03 -19.89
C MET A 68 -40.26 -13.68 -20.60
N ALA A 69 -41.46 -13.24 -21.00
CA ALA A 69 -41.64 -11.91 -21.57
C ALA A 69 -41.30 -10.79 -20.54
N PRO A 70 -40.83 -9.61 -20.97
CA PRO A 70 -40.46 -8.50 -20.08
C PRO A 70 -41.55 -8.07 -19.08
N ALA A 71 -42.82 -8.12 -19.50
CA ALA A 71 -43.95 -7.81 -18.62
C ALA A 71 -44.07 -8.82 -17.46
N ARG A 72 -43.82 -10.11 -17.73
CA ARG A 72 -43.84 -11.16 -16.71
C ARG A 72 -42.68 -11.02 -15.74
N LEU A 73 -41.47 -10.73 -16.23
CA LEU A 73 -40.29 -10.47 -15.40
C LEU A 73 -40.53 -9.32 -14.42
N LYS A 74 -41.04 -8.19 -14.93
CA LYS A 74 -41.40 -7.02 -14.13
C LYS A 74 -42.48 -7.33 -13.08
N ALA A 75 -43.51 -8.10 -13.47
CA ALA A 75 -44.57 -8.50 -12.56
C ALA A 75 -44.07 -9.41 -11.43
N LEU A 76 -43.21 -10.39 -11.74
CA LEU A 76 -42.63 -11.29 -10.74
C LEU A 76 -41.69 -10.56 -9.78
N ALA A 77 -40.80 -9.71 -10.33
CA ALA A 77 -39.90 -8.87 -9.52
C ALA A 77 -40.69 -7.89 -8.62
N GLY A 78 -41.68 -7.20 -9.18
CA GLY A 78 -42.53 -6.25 -8.43
C GLY A 78 -43.46 -6.91 -7.41
N GLY A 79 -43.72 -8.21 -7.55
CA GLY A 79 -44.51 -9.02 -6.62
C GLY A 79 -43.75 -9.52 -5.40
N GLN A 80 -42.42 -9.34 -5.35
CA GLN A 80 -41.61 -9.82 -4.21
C GLN A 80 -41.84 -8.98 -2.95
N SER A 81 -41.88 -9.65 -1.80
CA SER A 81 -42.05 -9.02 -0.48
C SER A 81 -40.74 -8.44 0.03
N GLY A 82 -40.59 -7.12 -0.04
CA GLY A 82 -39.42 -6.39 0.46
C GLY A 82 -39.32 -5.02 -0.21
N SER A 83 -38.52 -4.12 0.35
CA SER A 83 -38.25 -2.78 -0.19
C SER A 83 -37.05 -2.79 -1.14
N HIS A 84 -36.14 -3.76 -0.95
CA HIS A 84 -34.95 -3.95 -1.77
C HIS A 84 -34.94 -5.30 -2.50
N LEU A 85 -34.56 -5.32 -3.76
CA LEU A 85 -34.45 -6.54 -4.58
C LEU A 85 -32.99 -6.86 -4.89
N LEU A 86 -32.53 -8.05 -4.51
CA LEU A 86 -31.23 -8.59 -4.93
C LEU A 86 -31.44 -9.72 -5.94
N VAL A 87 -30.86 -9.59 -7.13
CA VAL A 87 -30.96 -10.62 -8.18
C VAL A 87 -29.61 -11.30 -8.36
N GLU A 88 -29.55 -12.62 -8.23
CA GLU A 88 -28.36 -13.39 -8.60
C GLU A 88 -28.42 -13.77 -10.08
N ALA A 89 -27.39 -13.38 -10.85
CA ALA A 89 -27.29 -13.71 -12.28
C ALA A 89 -27.11 -15.22 -12.55
N MET A 90 -27.50 -15.68 -13.74
CA MET A 90 -27.05 -16.95 -14.31
C MET A 90 -25.78 -16.74 -15.14
N MET A 91 -24.98 -17.81 -15.32
CA MET A 91 -23.82 -17.83 -16.22
C MET A 91 -22.88 -16.60 -16.05
N GLY A 92 -22.26 -16.10 -17.12
CA GLY A 92 -21.66 -14.77 -17.16
C GLY A 92 -22.68 -13.69 -17.51
N LEU A 93 -22.37 -12.43 -17.18
CA LEU A 93 -23.30 -11.28 -17.34
C LEU A 93 -23.89 -11.18 -18.76
N TYR A 94 -23.05 -11.41 -19.77
CA TYR A 94 -23.42 -11.28 -21.19
C TYR A 94 -23.74 -12.62 -21.87
N ASP A 95 -23.72 -13.72 -21.13
CA ASP A 95 -23.96 -15.03 -21.70
C ASP A 95 -25.49 -15.29 -21.74
N GLY A 96 -26.00 -15.57 -22.95
CA GLY A 96 -27.41 -15.84 -23.21
C GLY A 96 -27.58 -16.95 -24.26
N ALA A 97 -28.69 -16.92 -25.00
CA ALA A 97 -28.90 -17.79 -26.15
C ALA A 97 -27.88 -17.53 -27.27
N ALA A 98 -27.85 -18.40 -28.29
CA ALA A 98 -26.88 -18.32 -29.38
C ALA A 98 -26.94 -16.99 -30.18
N ASP A 99 -28.09 -16.31 -30.14
CA ASP A 99 -28.29 -14.99 -30.76
C ASP A 99 -27.95 -13.81 -29.81
N GLY A 100 -27.44 -14.10 -28.61
CA GLY A 100 -27.09 -13.13 -27.59
C GLY A 100 -28.25 -12.64 -26.73
N SER A 101 -29.47 -13.12 -26.95
CA SER A 101 -30.66 -12.73 -26.18
C SER A 101 -30.83 -13.52 -24.89
N GLY A 102 -31.60 -12.97 -23.94
CA GLY A 102 -31.94 -13.66 -22.70
C GLY A 102 -30.76 -13.78 -21.73
N SER A 103 -29.83 -12.83 -21.75
CA SER A 103 -28.70 -12.76 -20.83
C SER A 103 -29.09 -12.12 -19.49
N ALA A 104 -28.21 -12.23 -18.48
CA ALA A 104 -28.39 -11.50 -17.23
C ALA A 104 -28.32 -9.97 -17.43
N ALA A 105 -27.59 -9.50 -18.45
CA ALA A 105 -27.59 -8.11 -18.90
C ALA A 105 -28.96 -7.65 -19.40
N ASP A 106 -29.67 -8.49 -20.18
CA ASP A 106 -31.03 -8.15 -20.64
C ASP A 106 -32.01 -8.06 -19.47
N LEU A 107 -31.83 -8.91 -18.46
CA LEU A 107 -32.62 -8.84 -17.23
C LEU A 107 -32.33 -7.55 -16.44
N ALA A 108 -31.06 -7.17 -16.29
CA ALA A 108 -30.65 -5.93 -15.62
C ALA A 108 -31.28 -4.71 -16.31
N ALA A 109 -31.19 -4.64 -17.64
CA ALA A 109 -31.81 -3.58 -18.44
C ALA A 109 -33.34 -3.58 -18.33
N THR A 110 -33.96 -4.75 -18.39
CA THR A 110 -35.43 -4.90 -18.29
C THR A 110 -35.97 -4.40 -16.95
N LEU A 111 -35.26 -4.67 -15.86
CA LEU A 111 -35.66 -4.29 -14.51
C LEU A 111 -35.12 -2.90 -14.09
N GLY A 112 -34.22 -2.31 -14.87
CA GLY A 112 -33.54 -1.05 -14.53
C GLY A 112 -32.64 -1.19 -13.29
N LEU A 113 -32.04 -2.36 -13.09
CA LEU A 113 -31.21 -2.63 -11.92
C LEU A 113 -29.74 -2.39 -12.22
N PRO A 114 -29.02 -1.62 -11.38
CA PRO A 114 -27.58 -1.51 -11.51
C PRO A 114 -26.89 -2.84 -11.17
N VAL A 115 -25.80 -3.12 -11.88
CA VAL A 115 -25.03 -4.36 -11.78
C VAL A 115 -23.88 -4.19 -10.79
N VAL A 116 -23.70 -5.18 -9.91
CA VAL A 116 -22.46 -5.39 -9.16
C VAL A 116 -21.74 -6.59 -9.77
N LEU A 117 -20.56 -6.36 -10.32
CA LEU A 117 -19.78 -7.40 -11.00
C LEU A 117 -18.84 -8.11 -10.02
N VAL A 118 -19.05 -9.41 -9.80
CA VAL A 118 -18.19 -10.28 -9.02
C VAL A 118 -17.10 -10.85 -9.91
N ILE A 119 -15.85 -10.47 -9.68
CA ILE A 119 -14.70 -10.97 -10.46
C ILE A 119 -13.86 -11.88 -9.58
N ASP A 120 -13.61 -13.11 -10.05
CA ASP A 120 -12.63 -14.00 -9.42
C ASP A 120 -11.22 -13.51 -9.78
N ALA A 121 -10.52 -12.96 -8.80
CA ALA A 121 -9.16 -12.47 -8.99
C ALA A 121 -8.08 -13.53 -8.67
N GLY A 122 -8.44 -14.77 -8.34
CA GLY A 122 -7.51 -15.79 -7.86
C GLY A 122 -6.38 -16.14 -8.83
N LYS A 123 -6.58 -15.92 -10.13
CA LYS A 123 -5.56 -16.11 -11.19
C LYS A 123 -5.27 -14.85 -12.00
N GLN A 124 -5.66 -13.68 -11.50
CA GLN A 124 -5.56 -12.41 -12.24
C GLN A 124 -4.88 -11.31 -11.39
N SER A 125 -4.06 -10.47 -12.02
CA SER A 125 -3.47 -9.27 -11.40
C SER A 125 -3.91 -8.05 -12.21
N HIS A 126 -3.06 -7.47 -13.05
CA HIS A 126 -3.41 -6.31 -13.88
C HIS A 126 -4.58 -6.58 -14.85
N SER A 127 -4.74 -7.84 -15.27
CA SER A 127 -5.84 -8.27 -16.14
C SER A 127 -7.24 -8.02 -15.54
N VAL A 128 -7.36 -7.93 -14.21
CA VAL A 128 -8.66 -7.69 -13.55
C VAL A 128 -9.24 -6.33 -13.93
N ALA A 129 -8.39 -5.30 -14.08
CA ALA A 129 -8.82 -3.95 -14.45
C ALA A 129 -9.20 -3.86 -15.94
N ALA A 130 -8.49 -4.59 -16.81
CA ALA A 130 -8.87 -4.71 -18.21
C ALA A 130 -10.21 -5.44 -18.37
N LEU A 131 -10.40 -6.53 -17.63
CA LEU A 131 -11.65 -7.29 -17.58
C LEU A 131 -12.82 -6.42 -17.08
N ALA A 132 -12.63 -5.72 -15.97
CA ALA A 132 -13.61 -4.80 -15.41
C ALA A 132 -14.04 -3.70 -16.39
N ARG A 133 -13.07 -3.03 -17.04
CA ARG A 133 -13.36 -2.01 -18.06
C ARG A 133 -14.08 -2.60 -19.26
N GLY A 134 -13.60 -3.74 -19.77
CA GLY A 134 -14.25 -4.43 -20.89
C GLY A 134 -15.70 -4.76 -20.57
N PHE A 135 -16.00 -5.28 -19.38
CA PHE A 135 -17.37 -5.56 -18.98
C PHE A 135 -18.21 -4.29 -18.81
N ARG A 136 -17.68 -3.23 -18.21
CA ARG A 136 -18.40 -1.96 -18.06
C ARG A 136 -18.74 -1.31 -19.40
N ASP A 137 -17.78 -1.30 -20.32
CA ASP A 137 -17.86 -0.52 -21.56
C ASP A 137 -18.56 -1.30 -22.71
N HIS A 138 -18.78 -2.61 -22.54
CA HIS A 138 -19.39 -3.47 -23.56
C HIS A 138 -20.84 -3.11 -23.91
N ARG A 139 -21.65 -2.71 -22.90
CA ARG A 139 -23.05 -2.29 -23.07
C ARG A 139 -23.31 -0.97 -22.32
N PRO A 140 -23.16 0.19 -22.99
CA PRO A 140 -23.23 1.52 -22.37
C PRO A 140 -24.55 1.86 -21.67
N GLU A 141 -25.64 1.17 -22.01
CA GLU A 141 -26.97 1.36 -21.42
C GLU A 141 -27.12 0.72 -20.03
N LEU A 142 -26.18 -0.16 -19.62
CA LEU A 142 -26.19 -0.78 -18.30
C LEU A 142 -25.55 0.14 -17.26
N ALA A 143 -26.23 0.30 -16.13
CA ALA A 143 -25.65 0.95 -14.96
C ALA A 143 -24.82 -0.07 -14.15
N PHE A 144 -23.59 0.28 -13.79
CA PHE A 144 -22.77 -0.50 -12.86
C PHE A 144 -22.69 0.22 -11.51
N ALA A 145 -23.16 -0.44 -10.44
CA ALA A 145 -23.07 0.08 -9.07
C ALA A 145 -21.70 -0.18 -8.43
N GLY A 146 -20.96 -1.19 -8.91
CA GLY A 146 -19.64 -1.49 -8.38
C GLY A 146 -19.09 -2.84 -8.82
N ILE A 147 -17.92 -3.17 -8.28
CA ILE A 147 -17.24 -4.45 -8.49
C ILE A 147 -16.94 -5.05 -7.12
N ILE A 148 -17.24 -6.35 -6.97
CA ILE A 148 -16.77 -7.14 -5.83
C ILE A 148 -15.67 -8.04 -6.37
N LEU A 149 -14.45 -7.84 -5.89
CA LEU A 149 -13.40 -8.79 -6.19
C LEU A 149 -13.53 -9.96 -5.23
N ASN A 150 -13.82 -11.14 -5.75
CA ASN A 150 -13.93 -12.37 -5.00
C ASN A 150 -12.62 -13.16 -5.07
N ARG A 151 -12.36 -13.96 -4.02
CA ARG A 151 -11.08 -14.65 -3.81
C ARG A 151 -9.91 -13.65 -3.80
N VAL A 152 -10.17 -12.47 -3.27
CA VAL A 152 -9.19 -11.39 -3.10
C VAL A 152 -8.67 -11.40 -1.68
N GLY A 153 -7.41 -11.84 -1.59
CA GLY A 153 -6.72 -12.22 -0.36
C GLY A 153 -6.43 -13.72 -0.36
N SER A 154 -5.14 -14.08 -0.19
CA SER A 154 -4.51 -15.44 -0.12
C SER A 154 -3.72 -15.89 -1.37
N ALA A 155 -2.53 -16.46 -1.11
CA ALA A 155 -1.52 -17.05 -2.02
C ALA A 155 -0.99 -16.19 -3.18
N ARG A 156 -1.81 -15.48 -3.97
CA ARG A 156 -1.33 -14.77 -5.16
C ARG A 156 -0.62 -13.45 -4.84
N HIS A 157 -1.25 -12.57 -4.05
CA HIS A 157 -0.60 -11.32 -3.61
C HIS A 157 0.61 -11.61 -2.73
N GLU A 158 0.45 -12.61 -1.86
CA GLU A 158 1.53 -13.15 -1.06
C GLU A 158 2.67 -13.69 -1.94
N ALA A 159 2.42 -14.56 -2.92
CA ALA A 159 3.47 -15.10 -3.79
C ALA A 159 4.13 -14.03 -4.68
N MET A 160 3.36 -13.06 -5.19
CA MET A 160 3.92 -11.93 -5.95
C MET A 160 4.78 -11.03 -5.05
N LEU A 161 4.32 -10.78 -3.81
CA LEU A 161 5.09 -10.02 -2.82
C LEU A 161 6.36 -10.79 -2.42
N ARG A 162 6.25 -12.08 -2.14
CA ARG A 162 7.35 -12.97 -1.78
C ARG A 162 8.39 -13.02 -2.89
N ASP A 163 7.98 -13.32 -4.12
CA ASP A 163 8.86 -13.33 -5.29
C ASP A 163 9.56 -11.98 -5.49
N ALA A 164 8.80 -10.87 -5.43
CA ALA A 164 9.38 -9.54 -5.56
C ALA A 164 10.40 -9.25 -4.45
N LEU A 165 10.11 -9.60 -3.19
CA LEU A 165 10.99 -9.35 -2.04
C LEU A 165 12.20 -10.28 -1.99
N GLU A 166 12.09 -11.52 -2.49
CA GLU A 166 13.18 -12.51 -2.54
C GLU A 166 14.10 -12.32 -3.76
N THR A 167 13.61 -11.71 -4.86
CA THR A 167 14.39 -11.60 -6.12
C THR A 167 14.79 -10.17 -6.48
N VAL A 168 13.99 -9.16 -6.12
CA VAL A 168 14.22 -7.76 -6.48
C VAL A 168 14.32 -6.85 -5.25
N GLY A 169 13.60 -7.11 -4.17
CA GLY A 169 13.47 -6.25 -2.98
C GLY A 169 12.64 -4.98 -3.19
N PHE A 170 11.99 -4.82 -4.35
CA PHE A 170 11.14 -3.67 -4.71
C PHE A 170 9.88 -4.13 -5.45
N TYR A 171 8.78 -3.41 -5.26
CA TYR A 171 7.54 -3.60 -6.01
C TYR A 171 6.71 -2.30 -6.07
N TYR A 172 5.73 -2.27 -6.98
CA TYR A 172 4.72 -1.20 -6.99
C TYR A 172 3.45 -1.66 -6.27
N LEU A 173 2.89 -0.75 -5.47
CA LEU A 173 1.59 -0.91 -4.84
C LEU A 173 0.62 0.11 -5.42
N THR A 174 -0.48 -0.37 -6.02
CA THR A 174 -1.59 0.43 -6.54
C THR A 174 -2.89 0.00 -5.87
N GLY A 175 -3.94 0.82 -5.94
CA GLY A 175 -5.23 0.49 -5.32
C GLY A 175 -5.15 0.39 -3.79
N HIS A 176 -4.32 1.21 -3.16
CA HIS A 176 -3.98 1.19 -1.73
C HIS A 176 -4.93 2.03 -0.84
N ASP A 177 -6.00 2.58 -1.39
CA ASP A 177 -7.01 3.42 -0.73
C ASP A 177 -6.54 4.76 -0.13
N VAL A 178 -5.23 5.04 -0.06
CA VAL A 178 -4.72 6.39 0.26
C VAL A 178 -5.21 7.38 -0.81
N PRO A 179 -5.96 8.45 -0.45
CA PRO A 179 -6.51 9.37 -1.43
C PRO A 179 -5.43 10.06 -2.27
N LEU A 180 -5.59 10.05 -3.60
CA LEU A 180 -4.65 10.73 -4.51
C LEU A 180 -4.58 12.24 -4.25
N ALA A 181 -5.68 12.84 -3.78
CA ALA A 181 -5.69 14.23 -3.35
C ALA A 181 -4.68 14.47 -2.21
N LEU A 182 -4.71 13.63 -1.16
CA LEU A 182 -3.79 13.73 -0.03
C LEU A 182 -2.32 13.56 -0.43
N ILE A 183 -2.03 12.67 -1.38
CA ILE A 183 -0.67 12.52 -1.94
C ILE A 183 -0.23 13.81 -2.64
N ARG A 184 -1.09 14.41 -3.47
CA ARG A 184 -0.78 15.69 -4.13
C ARG A 184 -0.61 16.82 -3.11
N ASP A 185 -1.45 16.85 -2.08
CA ASP A 185 -1.42 17.88 -1.05
C ASP A 185 -0.13 17.81 -0.22
N VAL A 186 0.37 16.61 0.13
CA VAL A 186 1.65 16.48 0.84
C VAL A 186 2.85 16.85 -0.05
N PHE A 187 2.80 16.56 -1.37
CA PHE A 187 3.81 17.06 -2.31
C PHE A 187 3.77 18.59 -2.41
N ALA A 188 2.58 19.20 -2.49
CA ALA A 188 2.43 20.64 -2.49
C ALA A 188 2.95 21.26 -1.17
N ALA A 189 2.63 20.66 -0.02
CA ALA A 189 3.13 21.08 1.28
C ALA A 189 4.66 21.00 1.35
N SER A 190 5.27 19.93 0.84
CA SER A 190 6.73 19.78 0.75
C SER A 190 7.36 20.87 -0.11
N LYS A 191 6.78 21.18 -1.28
CA LYS A 191 7.23 22.28 -2.16
C LYS A 191 7.18 23.62 -1.43
N ARG A 192 6.06 23.94 -0.76
CA ARG A 192 5.91 25.19 0.03
C ARG A 192 6.94 25.28 1.15
N PHE A 193 7.19 24.18 1.86
CA PHE A 193 8.19 24.15 2.92
C PHE A 193 9.60 24.45 2.37
N HIS A 194 10.01 23.77 1.30
CA HIS A 194 11.35 23.94 0.74
C HIS A 194 11.56 25.30 0.08
N ALA A 195 10.48 25.96 -0.38
CA ALA A 195 10.50 27.32 -0.90
C ALA A 195 10.64 28.42 0.19
N GLN A 196 10.52 28.08 1.48
CA GLN A 196 10.73 29.05 2.56
C GLN A 196 12.17 29.59 2.58
N PRO A 197 12.39 30.82 3.07
CA PRO A 197 13.73 31.35 3.30
C PRO A 197 14.60 30.40 4.14
N LEU A 198 15.90 30.34 3.84
CA LEU A 198 16.81 29.43 4.52
C LEU A 198 16.81 29.64 6.04
N GLU A 199 16.69 30.88 6.51
CA GLU A 199 16.63 31.20 7.94
C GLU A 199 15.42 30.52 8.62
N ARG A 200 14.27 30.48 7.95
CA ARG A 200 13.05 29.83 8.45
C ARG A 200 13.22 28.31 8.52
N LYS A 201 13.83 27.70 7.50
CA LYS A 201 14.14 26.27 7.50
C LYS A 201 15.18 25.91 8.57
N LEU A 202 16.23 26.71 8.73
CA LEU A 202 17.27 26.53 9.75
C LEU A 202 16.78 26.75 11.18
N ALA A 203 15.73 27.55 11.39
CA ALA A 203 15.08 27.65 12.70
C ALA A 203 14.47 26.32 13.17
N LEU A 204 14.17 25.40 12.24
CA LEU A 204 13.67 24.05 12.51
C LEU A 204 14.76 22.99 12.29
N ARG A 205 16.05 23.33 12.48
CA ARG A 205 17.17 22.43 12.20
C ARG A 205 17.01 21.08 12.91
N ALA A 206 17.43 20.02 12.24
CA ALA A 206 17.39 18.66 12.77
C ALA A 206 17.99 18.60 14.18
N ASN A 207 17.18 18.17 15.13
CA ASN A 207 17.55 18.06 16.54
C ASN A 207 18.23 16.71 16.79
N GLU A 208 18.52 16.43 18.06
CA GLU A 208 19.09 15.17 18.47
C GLU A 208 18.21 14.00 18.02
N HIS A 209 16.88 14.06 18.09
CA HIS A 209 15.99 12.97 17.64
C HIS A 209 15.94 12.76 16.12
N ASN A 210 16.78 13.45 15.34
CA ASN A 210 16.76 13.46 13.87
C ASN A 210 15.38 13.90 13.32
N VAL A 211 14.76 14.86 14.01
CA VAL A 211 13.53 15.52 13.60
C VAL A 211 13.86 16.96 13.27
N GLY A 212 13.43 17.44 12.10
CA GLY A 212 13.68 18.79 11.62
C GLY A 212 14.43 18.83 10.28
N TYR A 213 14.91 20.02 9.93
CA TYR A 213 15.50 20.36 8.65
C TYR A 213 16.99 20.02 8.55
N MET A 214 17.36 19.37 7.45
CA MET A 214 18.71 19.03 7.04
C MET A 214 19.04 19.81 5.75
N PRO A 215 20.02 20.74 5.79
CA PRO A 215 20.39 21.53 4.61
C PRO A 215 21.12 20.69 3.56
N VAL A 216 21.14 21.18 2.31
CA VAL A 216 21.92 20.59 1.21
C VAL A 216 23.38 20.40 1.63
N ASN A 217 24.02 19.32 1.18
CA ASN A 217 25.42 18.98 1.45
C ASN A 217 25.78 18.69 2.93
N SER A 218 24.79 18.46 3.79
CA SER A 218 25.03 18.13 5.21
C SER A 218 25.00 16.63 5.53
N SER A 219 24.88 15.76 4.52
CA SER A 219 24.94 14.30 4.68
C SER A 219 25.88 13.66 3.66
N VAL A 220 26.62 12.65 4.12
CA VAL A 220 27.44 11.74 3.31
C VAL A 220 27.02 10.33 3.70
N SER A 221 26.67 9.48 2.73
CA SER A 221 26.18 8.10 2.97
C SER A 221 27.31 7.14 3.40
N ARG A 222 27.98 7.40 4.53
CA ARG A 222 29.19 6.71 5.00
C ARG A 222 28.95 5.28 5.49
N ALA A 223 27.73 4.95 5.91
CA ALA A 223 27.35 3.59 6.28
C ALA A 223 27.03 2.71 5.06
N SER A 224 26.94 3.28 3.85
CA SER A 224 26.70 2.50 2.64
C SER A 224 27.84 1.52 2.41
N GLN A 225 27.49 0.24 2.29
CA GLN A 225 28.41 -0.80 1.85
C GLN A 225 28.44 -0.94 0.32
N VAL A 226 27.60 -0.18 -0.39
CA VAL A 226 27.42 -0.23 -1.85
C VAL A 226 28.46 0.61 -2.55
N GLU A 227 28.65 1.85 -2.09
CA GLU A 227 29.58 2.81 -2.66
C GLU A 227 30.00 3.82 -1.59
N GLN A 228 31.30 4.07 -1.45
CA GLN A 228 31.81 5.12 -0.57
C GLN A 228 31.84 6.45 -1.33
N ALA A 229 30.68 7.11 -1.42
CA ALA A 229 30.58 8.43 -2.05
C ALA A 229 31.50 9.43 -1.33
N LYS A 230 32.32 10.15 -2.09
CA LYS A 230 33.28 11.13 -1.53
C LYS A 230 32.68 12.54 -1.45
N LYS A 231 31.65 12.82 -2.25
CA LYS A 231 30.94 14.10 -2.25
C LYS A 231 29.67 14.06 -1.39
N PRO A 232 29.28 15.18 -0.76
CA PRO A 232 27.99 15.31 -0.08
C PRO A 232 26.81 15.11 -1.04
N ASN A 233 25.69 14.62 -0.48
CA ASN A 233 24.45 14.44 -1.22
C ASN A 233 23.81 15.81 -1.55
N LEU A 234 23.43 16.03 -2.82
CA LEU A 234 22.66 17.20 -3.26
C LEU A 234 21.16 17.02 -2.94
N VAL A 235 20.85 17.06 -1.65
CA VAL A 235 19.49 16.95 -1.14
C VAL A 235 19.37 17.74 0.15
N GLU A 236 18.31 18.54 0.25
CA GLU A 236 17.80 19.01 1.54
C GLU A 236 16.58 18.17 1.93
N ALA A 237 16.34 18.03 3.23
CA ALA A 237 15.22 17.23 3.70
C ALA A 237 14.64 17.76 5.00
N PHE A 238 13.35 17.52 5.21
CA PHE A 238 12.68 17.72 6.48
C PHE A 238 12.21 16.38 7.04
N PHE A 239 12.71 16.03 8.22
CA PHE A 239 12.43 14.76 8.88
C PHE A 239 11.35 14.94 9.94
N LEU A 240 10.34 14.08 9.87
CA LEU A 240 9.25 13.98 10.84
C LEU A 240 9.16 12.53 11.29
N LYS A 241 8.75 12.31 12.53
CA LYS A 241 8.52 10.97 13.10
C LYS A 241 7.07 10.85 13.55
N ARG A 242 6.71 9.75 14.21
CA ARG A 242 5.47 9.69 15.00
C ARG A 242 5.45 10.87 15.98
N ASP A 243 4.44 11.73 15.86
CA ASP A 243 4.30 12.91 16.72
C ASP A 243 3.76 12.46 18.09
N MET A 244 4.62 12.46 19.11
CA MET A 244 4.26 11.95 20.43
C MET A 244 3.60 13.04 21.28
N PRO A 245 2.57 12.71 22.10
CA PRO A 245 2.02 13.65 23.08
C PRO A 245 3.09 14.18 24.04
N PRO A 246 3.03 15.45 24.48
CA PRO A 246 4.02 16.06 25.36
C PRO A 246 4.13 15.38 26.73
N ASP A 247 3.06 14.75 27.19
CA ASP A 247 2.95 14.02 28.47
C ASP A 247 3.25 12.52 28.33
N HIS A 248 3.61 12.04 27.14
CA HIS A 248 3.96 10.64 26.93
C HIS A 248 5.21 10.27 27.75
N PRO A 249 5.25 9.11 28.44
CA PRO A 249 6.38 8.72 29.29
C PRO A 249 7.74 8.76 28.59
N ASP A 250 7.81 8.26 27.35
CA ASP A 250 9.04 8.31 26.54
C ASP A 250 9.52 9.75 26.25
N VAL A 251 8.59 10.70 26.06
CA VAL A 251 8.93 12.11 25.81
C VAL A 251 9.47 12.74 27.08
N LEU A 252 8.82 12.49 28.22
CA LEU A 252 9.28 12.96 29.53
C LEU A 252 10.64 12.38 29.92
N ALA A 253 10.91 11.13 29.54
CA ALA A 253 12.18 10.46 29.74
C ALA A 253 13.27 10.87 28.72
N ASN A 254 12.95 11.76 27.78
CA ASN A 254 13.80 12.12 26.64
C ASN A 254 14.35 10.90 25.87
N LYS A 255 13.51 9.89 25.68
CA LYS A 255 13.89 8.66 25.01
C LYS A 255 14.18 8.94 23.53
N ARG A 256 15.23 8.30 23.03
CA ARG A 256 15.71 8.53 21.66
C ARG A 256 14.60 8.27 20.63
N TYR A 257 14.46 9.17 19.65
CA TYR A 257 13.47 9.13 18.57
C TYR A 257 11.99 9.21 18.99
N ARG A 258 11.70 9.31 20.28
CA ARG A 258 10.34 9.43 20.84
C ARG A 258 10.15 10.85 21.34
N CYS A 259 9.74 11.75 20.44
CA CYS A 259 9.64 13.18 20.71
C CYS A 259 8.44 13.80 20.00
N GLN A 260 8.16 15.06 20.32
CA GLN A 260 7.30 15.90 19.49
C GLN A 260 8.05 16.29 18.20
N ASN A 261 7.30 16.45 17.11
CA ASN A 261 7.84 16.99 15.88
C ASN A 261 8.09 18.50 15.98
N GLN A 262 9.07 18.98 15.22
CA GLN A 262 9.26 20.42 15.00
C GLN A 262 8.34 20.85 13.87
N TRP A 263 7.32 21.66 14.16
CA TRP A 263 6.36 22.14 13.15
C TRP A 263 6.66 23.59 12.77
N PRO A 264 6.58 23.96 11.47
CA PRO A 264 6.59 25.37 11.09
C PRO A 264 5.40 26.10 11.69
N ALA A 265 5.55 27.40 11.92
CA ALA A 265 4.46 28.22 12.44
C ALA A 265 3.29 28.23 11.45
N GLU A 266 2.06 28.12 11.95
CA GLU A 266 0.84 28.12 11.14
C GLU A 266 0.72 29.37 10.24
N ALA A 267 1.19 30.52 10.74
CA ALA A 267 1.21 31.76 9.97
C ALA A 267 2.20 31.74 8.78
N ASP A 268 3.27 30.95 8.87
CA ASP A 268 4.28 30.83 7.82
C ASP A 268 3.89 29.75 6.79
N LEU A 269 3.27 28.65 7.24
CA LEU A 269 2.82 27.54 6.40
C LEU A 269 1.44 27.01 6.84
N PRO A 270 0.34 27.67 6.42
CA PRO A 270 -1.01 27.24 6.74
C PRO A 270 -1.27 25.79 6.31
N ASP A 271 -2.02 25.07 7.13
CA ASP A 271 -2.47 23.68 6.97
C ASP A 271 -1.34 22.65 6.82
N PHE A 272 -0.07 23.05 6.95
CA PHE A 272 1.07 22.15 6.73
C PHE A 272 1.05 20.99 7.73
N ARG A 273 0.90 21.29 9.03
CA ARG A 273 0.84 20.26 10.06
C ARG A 273 -0.33 19.32 9.84
N ALA A 274 -1.52 19.85 9.58
CA ALA A 274 -2.73 19.05 9.37
C ALA A 274 -2.59 18.11 8.15
N THR A 275 -2.12 18.63 7.02
CA THR A 275 -1.93 17.87 5.78
C THR A 275 -0.91 16.75 5.95
N VAL A 276 0.26 17.08 6.54
CA VAL A 276 1.35 16.11 6.70
C VAL A 276 0.99 15.05 7.74
N THR A 277 0.29 15.42 8.82
CA THR A 277 -0.21 14.46 9.82
C THR A 277 -1.21 13.49 9.20
N ALA A 278 -2.20 13.99 8.45
CA ALA A 278 -3.17 13.14 7.76
C ALA A 278 -2.50 12.15 6.79
N TYR A 279 -1.44 12.56 6.11
CA TYR A 279 -0.65 11.67 5.25
C TYR A 279 0.12 10.60 6.05
N MET A 280 0.75 10.97 7.16
CA MET A 280 1.43 10.01 8.05
C MET A 280 0.44 8.98 8.60
N ASP A 281 -0.73 9.41 9.07
CA ASP A 281 -1.77 8.52 9.58
C ASP A 281 -2.29 7.57 8.50
N ALA A 282 -2.48 8.07 7.27
CA ALA A 282 -2.91 7.25 6.14
C ALA A 282 -1.87 6.17 5.78
N LEU A 283 -0.57 6.52 5.81
CA LEU A 283 0.49 5.57 5.52
C LEU A 283 0.72 4.57 6.65
N GLU A 284 0.63 4.99 7.91
CA GLU A 284 0.65 4.08 9.05
C GLU A 284 -0.46 3.01 8.91
N ASN A 285 -1.70 3.44 8.69
CA ASN A 285 -2.84 2.53 8.50
C ASN A 285 -2.65 1.60 7.30
N LEU A 286 -2.08 2.09 6.19
CA LEU A 286 -1.75 1.24 5.04
C LEU A 286 -0.69 0.20 5.40
N CYS A 287 0.38 0.60 6.08
CA CYS A 287 1.46 -0.31 6.49
C CYS A 287 0.95 -1.40 7.44
N LEU A 288 0.13 -1.03 8.43
CA LEU A 288 -0.53 -1.98 9.34
C LEU A 288 -1.41 -3.00 8.58
N ARG A 289 -2.16 -2.56 7.57
CA ARG A 289 -2.95 -3.47 6.71
C ARG A 289 -2.09 -4.39 5.83
N MET A 290 -0.84 -4.03 5.57
CA MET A 290 0.11 -4.85 4.80
C MET A 290 0.76 -5.95 5.64
N LEU A 291 0.88 -5.77 6.97
CA LEU A 291 1.54 -6.72 7.86
C LEU A 291 1.03 -8.18 7.71
N PRO A 292 -0.30 -8.44 7.62
CA PRO A 292 -0.80 -9.79 7.33
C PRO A 292 -0.26 -10.42 6.05
N VAL A 293 -0.05 -9.63 4.99
CA VAL A 293 0.45 -10.11 3.71
C VAL A 293 1.93 -10.49 3.82
N TYR A 294 2.72 -9.68 4.55
CA TYR A 294 4.13 -9.98 4.84
C TYR A 294 4.26 -11.23 5.72
N ALA A 295 3.40 -11.40 6.73
CA ALA A 295 3.42 -12.58 7.59
C ALA A 295 3.19 -13.86 6.77
N LEU A 296 2.16 -13.86 5.90
CA LEU A 296 1.89 -14.98 5.01
C LEU A 296 3.04 -15.23 4.02
N ALA A 297 3.67 -14.16 3.48
CA ALA A 297 4.83 -14.25 2.59
C ALA A 297 6.10 -14.78 3.28
N LEU A 298 6.09 -14.87 4.61
CA LEU A 298 7.15 -15.44 5.43
C LEU A 298 6.76 -16.78 6.05
N ASP A 299 5.63 -17.36 5.63
CA ASP A 299 5.08 -18.62 6.16
C ASP A 299 4.74 -18.55 7.66
N LEU A 300 4.46 -17.35 8.17
CA LEU A 300 4.07 -17.09 9.55
C LEU A 300 2.55 -17.02 9.70
N PRO A 301 2.02 -17.17 10.93
CA PRO A 301 0.64 -16.84 11.24
C PRO A 301 0.28 -15.42 10.77
N VAL A 302 -0.91 -15.24 10.21
CA VAL A 302 -1.37 -13.97 9.61
C VAL A 302 -1.29 -12.77 10.56
N ASP A 303 -1.27 -13.02 11.86
CA ASP A 303 -1.21 -12.01 12.91
C ASP A 303 0.13 -11.96 13.66
N TRP A 304 1.15 -12.64 13.17
CA TRP A 304 2.47 -12.70 13.80
C TRP A 304 3.04 -11.30 14.09
N PHE A 305 2.87 -10.36 13.15
CA PHE A 305 3.36 -8.98 13.29
C PHE A 305 2.48 -8.08 14.17
N LYS A 306 1.40 -8.58 14.82
CA LYS A 306 0.57 -7.73 15.71
C LYS A 306 1.35 -7.22 16.93
N GLU A 307 2.08 -8.09 17.61
CA GLU A 307 2.84 -7.72 18.80
C GLU A 307 4.02 -6.80 18.48
N PRO A 308 4.89 -7.10 17.49
CA PRO A 308 6.00 -6.20 17.18
C PRO A 308 5.59 -4.83 16.65
N PHE A 309 4.35 -4.67 16.17
CA PHE A 309 3.84 -3.42 15.59
C PHE A 309 2.62 -2.88 16.38
N ASP A 310 2.55 -3.15 17.68
CA ASP A 310 1.51 -2.61 18.56
C ASP A 310 1.64 -1.08 18.79
N ASP A 311 2.87 -0.57 18.81
CA ASP A 311 3.26 0.85 18.80
C ASP A 311 4.41 1.06 17.79
N PRO A 312 4.10 1.02 16.48
CA PRO A 312 5.13 1.01 15.45
C PRO A 312 5.81 2.37 15.34
N GLN A 313 7.07 2.37 14.90
CA GLN A 313 7.79 3.60 14.59
C GLN A 313 7.70 3.92 13.11
N TYR A 314 7.81 5.20 12.78
CA TYR A 314 8.03 5.62 11.42
C TYR A 314 8.78 6.94 11.33
N THR A 315 9.40 7.17 10.17
CA THR A 315 9.98 8.45 9.79
C THR A 315 9.44 8.85 8.42
N LEU A 316 8.89 10.04 8.31
CA LEU A 316 8.57 10.69 7.04
C LEU A 316 9.72 11.64 6.69
N ARG A 317 10.18 11.60 5.44
CA ARG A 317 11.22 12.51 4.95
C ARG A 317 10.70 13.28 3.74
N LEU A 318 10.50 14.59 3.90
CA LEU A 318 10.16 15.48 2.79
C LEU A 318 11.44 15.93 2.10
N SER A 319 11.83 15.31 0.99
CA SER A 319 13.10 15.56 0.30
C SER A 319 12.95 16.48 -0.89
N HIS A 320 13.91 17.38 -1.07
CA HIS A 320 14.04 18.25 -2.22
C HIS A 320 15.44 18.09 -2.84
N TYR A 321 15.45 17.77 -4.13
CA TYR A 321 16.63 17.61 -4.96
C TYR A 321 16.66 18.78 -5.96
N PRO A 322 17.57 19.76 -5.77
CA PRO A 322 17.67 20.88 -6.68
C PRO A 322 18.10 20.42 -8.09
N PRO A 323 17.98 21.28 -9.11
CA PRO A 323 18.51 20.99 -10.43
C PRO A 323 20.02 20.78 -10.33
N SER A 324 20.51 19.71 -10.94
CA SER A 324 21.94 19.43 -11.07
C SER A 324 22.31 19.55 -12.54
N GLU A 325 23.42 20.23 -12.83
CA GLU A 325 24.02 20.14 -14.16
C GLU A 325 24.52 18.70 -14.36
N ALA A 326 23.89 17.98 -15.29
CA ALA A 326 24.25 16.60 -15.60
C ALA A 326 25.70 16.56 -16.10
N GLY A 327 26.61 15.90 -15.38
CA GLY A 327 27.97 15.69 -15.90
C GLY A 327 29.07 15.41 -14.87
N GLU A 328 28.92 15.75 -13.59
CA GLU A 328 29.96 15.47 -12.61
C GLU A 328 29.93 14.01 -12.12
N ALA A 329 31.03 13.29 -12.32
CA ALA A 329 31.23 11.97 -11.73
C ALA A 329 31.14 12.04 -10.19
N ASP A 330 30.54 11.02 -9.57
CA ASP A 330 30.35 10.86 -8.10
C ASP A 330 29.48 11.96 -7.44
N GLN A 331 28.68 12.70 -8.21
CA GLN A 331 27.69 13.63 -7.68
C GLN A 331 26.28 13.01 -7.70
N TYR A 332 25.76 12.70 -6.51
CA TYR A 332 24.43 12.10 -6.34
C TYR A 332 23.46 13.08 -5.67
N GLY A 333 22.17 12.96 -6.00
CA GLY A 333 21.12 13.53 -5.16
C GLY A 333 21.02 12.75 -3.84
N LEU A 334 21.02 11.42 -3.94
CA LEU A 334 21.24 10.50 -2.83
C LEU A 334 22.08 9.32 -3.32
N ALA A 335 23.28 9.18 -2.76
CA ALA A 335 24.23 8.13 -3.14
C ALA A 335 23.65 6.71 -2.96
N PRO A 336 24.19 5.69 -3.67
CA PRO A 336 23.79 4.30 -3.50
C PRO A 336 23.77 3.87 -2.04
N HIS A 337 22.62 3.36 -1.57
CA HIS A 337 22.41 2.91 -0.19
C HIS A 337 21.28 1.88 -0.12
N THR A 338 21.12 1.29 1.06
CA THR A 338 19.92 0.55 1.47
C THR A 338 19.20 1.32 2.56
N ASP A 339 17.91 1.07 2.71
CA ASP A 339 17.12 1.66 3.80
C ASP A 339 17.33 0.87 5.08
N SER A 340 17.30 1.56 6.22
CA SER A 340 17.42 0.94 7.54
C SER A 340 16.12 0.31 8.06
N SER A 341 15.00 0.45 7.34
CA SER A 341 13.66 0.15 7.85
C SER A 341 13.23 -1.32 7.71
N PHE A 342 12.07 -1.67 8.25
CA PHE A 342 11.32 -2.87 7.91
C PHE A 342 10.77 -2.75 6.48
N LEU A 343 10.03 -1.67 6.20
CA LEU A 343 9.56 -1.34 4.86
C LEU A 343 9.65 0.16 4.61
N THR A 344 9.78 0.55 3.34
CA THR A 344 9.69 1.94 2.89
C THR A 344 8.57 2.09 1.88
N MET A 345 7.66 3.05 2.10
CA MET A 345 6.65 3.48 1.14
C MET A 345 7.12 4.79 0.49
N LEU A 346 7.37 4.77 -0.81
CA LEU A 346 7.77 5.96 -1.57
C LEU A 346 6.66 6.37 -2.53
N ALA A 347 5.99 7.48 -2.22
CA ALA A 347 5.06 8.11 -3.16
C ALA A 347 5.81 8.52 -4.42
N GLN A 348 5.25 8.21 -5.59
CA GLN A 348 5.82 8.62 -6.86
C GLN A 348 5.59 10.11 -7.11
N ALA A 349 6.68 10.83 -7.33
CA ALA A 349 6.65 12.21 -7.77
C ALA A 349 6.48 12.30 -9.30
N ASP A 350 6.15 13.49 -9.79
CA ASP A 350 5.94 13.74 -11.23
C ASP A 350 7.21 13.50 -12.08
N LEU A 351 8.39 13.60 -11.47
CA LEU A 351 9.68 13.50 -12.16
C LEU A 351 10.47 12.25 -11.75
N PRO A 352 11.03 11.51 -12.73
CA PRO A 352 11.87 10.34 -12.46
C PRO A 352 13.17 10.73 -11.78
N GLY A 353 13.83 9.74 -11.17
CA GLY A 353 15.14 9.94 -10.57
C GLY A 353 15.58 8.85 -9.60
N LEU A 354 14.71 7.88 -9.29
CA LEU A 354 15.08 6.69 -8.51
C LEU A 354 15.65 5.62 -9.45
N ALA A 355 16.74 4.98 -9.03
CA ALA A 355 17.26 3.77 -9.65
C ALA A 355 17.55 2.71 -8.60
N ILE A 356 17.29 1.44 -8.94
CA ILE A 356 17.57 0.27 -8.10
C ILE A 356 18.69 -0.57 -8.72
N ARG A 357 19.45 -1.28 -7.89
CA ARG A 357 20.53 -2.17 -8.32
C ARG A 357 20.08 -3.62 -8.21
N THR A 358 20.06 -4.32 -9.32
CA THR A 358 19.75 -5.77 -9.35
C THR A 358 20.85 -6.60 -8.67
N PRO A 359 20.56 -7.86 -8.28
CA PRO A 359 21.58 -8.77 -7.74
C PRO A 359 22.77 -9.02 -8.68
N LYS A 360 22.57 -8.86 -10.00
CA LYS A 360 23.63 -8.94 -11.01
C LYS A 360 24.52 -7.68 -11.07
N GLY A 361 24.20 -6.65 -10.29
CA GLY A 361 24.96 -5.40 -10.19
C GLY A 361 24.51 -4.29 -11.13
N ASN A 362 23.55 -4.54 -12.03
CA ASN A 362 23.03 -3.55 -12.98
C ASN A 362 22.08 -2.56 -12.31
N TRP A 363 22.15 -1.29 -12.71
CA TRP A 363 21.22 -0.25 -12.30
C TRP A 363 20.04 -0.14 -13.26
N ILE A 364 18.82 -0.09 -12.72
CA ILE A 364 17.57 0.07 -13.45
C ILE A 364 16.88 1.32 -12.93
N ASP A 365 16.56 2.26 -13.83
CA ASP A 365 15.73 3.41 -13.47
C ASP A 365 14.29 2.94 -13.20
N VAL A 366 13.70 3.43 -12.11
CA VAL A 366 12.35 3.07 -11.67
C VAL A 366 11.35 3.99 -12.37
N PRO A 367 10.46 3.48 -13.26
CA PRO A 367 9.47 4.31 -13.94
C PRO A 367 8.49 4.98 -12.99
N VAL A 368 8.03 6.18 -13.33
CA VAL A 368 6.97 6.84 -12.58
C VAL A 368 5.62 6.23 -12.98
N ILE A 369 4.88 5.71 -12.01
CA ILE A 369 3.50 5.23 -12.18
C ILE A 369 2.60 6.12 -11.33
N GLU A 370 1.71 6.87 -11.98
CA GLU A 370 0.79 7.77 -11.30
C GLU A 370 -0.09 7.01 -10.29
N GLY A 371 -0.18 7.54 -9.08
CA GLY A 371 -0.99 6.96 -8.01
C GLY A 371 -0.49 5.61 -7.49
N ALA A 372 0.78 5.25 -7.76
CA ALA A 372 1.43 4.11 -7.16
C ALA A 372 2.38 4.53 -6.03
N PHE A 373 2.56 3.63 -5.06
CA PHE A 373 3.74 3.63 -4.20
C PHE A 373 4.78 2.69 -4.78
N VAL A 374 6.04 3.11 -4.77
CA VAL A 374 7.17 2.17 -4.86
C VAL A 374 7.48 1.73 -3.44
N VAL A 375 7.55 0.42 -3.23
CA VAL A 375 7.73 -0.17 -1.90
C VAL A 375 8.95 -1.07 -1.91
N ASN A 376 9.77 -0.98 -0.87
CA ASN A 376 10.93 -1.84 -0.66
C ASN A 376 11.05 -2.28 0.80
N SER A 377 11.68 -3.43 1.00
CA SER A 377 12.19 -3.85 2.30
C SER A 377 13.54 -3.18 2.58
N GLY A 378 13.80 -2.93 3.86
CA GLY A 378 15.09 -2.42 4.32
C GLY A 378 15.89 -3.47 5.10
N ASP A 379 17.00 -3.01 5.68
CA ASP A 379 18.00 -3.82 6.34
C ASP A 379 17.45 -4.54 7.57
N MET A 380 16.50 -3.93 8.29
CA MET A 380 15.89 -4.56 9.46
C MET A 380 15.01 -5.74 9.05
N MET A 381 14.22 -5.62 7.97
CA MET A 381 13.51 -6.77 7.41
C MET A 381 14.48 -7.85 6.91
N ARG A 382 15.54 -7.46 6.19
CA ARG A 382 16.56 -8.41 5.71
C ARG A 382 17.22 -9.16 6.86
N ARG A 383 17.56 -8.47 7.94
CA ARG A 383 18.11 -9.07 9.17
C ARG A 383 17.13 -10.02 9.81
N TRP A 384 15.89 -9.58 10.02
CA TRP A 384 14.84 -10.34 10.69
C TRP A 384 14.52 -11.64 9.95
N THR A 385 14.52 -11.59 8.62
CA THR A 385 14.26 -12.71 7.72
C THR A 385 15.50 -13.53 7.37
N ASN A 386 16.62 -13.32 8.07
CA ASN A 386 17.87 -14.06 7.85
C ASN A 386 18.40 -14.04 6.40
N HIS A 387 18.16 -12.91 5.71
CA HIS A 387 18.43 -12.66 4.28
C HIS A 387 17.48 -13.29 3.29
N ARG A 388 16.36 -13.87 3.73
CA ARG A 388 15.32 -14.35 2.82
C ARG A 388 14.74 -13.20 1.99
N PHE A 389 14.33 -12.11 2.65
CA PHE A 389 13.94 -10.90 1.94
C PHE A 389 15.13 -9.98 1.73
N LEU A 390 15.18 -9.36 0.56
CA LEU A 390 16.30 -8.53 0.13
C LEU A 390 16.19 -7.11 0.70
N SER A 391 17.32 -6.46 0.89
CA SER A 391 17.40 -5.00 1.09
C SER A 391 18.20 -4.47 -0.09
N THR A 392 17.49 -3.89 -1.05
CA THR A 392 18.04 -3.67 -2.39
C THR A 392 18.68 -2.29 -2.50
N PRO A 393 19.95 -2.22 -2.94
CA PRO A 393 20.62 -0.95 -3.12
C PRO A 393 19.87 -0.07 -4.12
N HIS A 394 19.71 1.20 -3.77
CA HIS A 394 19.05 2.18 -4.62
C HIS A 394 19.73 3.54 -4.50
N ARG A 395 19.50 4.41 -5.48
CA ARG A 395 20.07 5.76 -5.54
C ARG A 395 19.08 6.75 -6.12
N ALA A 396 19.24 8.02 -5.78
CA ALA A 396 18.48 9.12 -6.38
C ALA A 396 19.40 10.06 -7.15
N ILE A 397 19.08 10.30 -8.42
CA ILE A 397 19.79 11.27 -9.27
C ILE A 397 18.71 12.12 -9.95
N ASN A 398 18.74 13.44 -9.71
CA ASN A 398 17.91 14.37 -10.45
C ASN A 398 18.54 14.62 -11.82
N ARG A 399 18.04 13.93 -12.87
CA ARG A 399 18.49 14.10 -14.26
C ARG A 399 17.58 15.02 -15.08
N ASN A 400 16.67 15.75 -14.42
CA ASN A 400 15.67 16.58 -15.07
C ASN A 400 16.23 18.00 -15.26
N PRO A 401 16.56 18.44 -16.50
CA PRO A 401 17.24 19.72 -16.72
C PRO A 401 16.41 20.90 -16.21
N GLY A 402 17.01 21.71 -15.33
CA GLY A 402 16.40 22.93 -14.79
C GLY A 402 15.17 22.71 -13.89
N ALA A 403 14.88 21.48 -13.47
CA ALA A 403 13.68 21.16 -12.71
C ALA A 403 14.01 20.57 -11.32
N ASP A 404 13.34 21.09 -10.29
CA ASP A 404 13.38 20.55 -8.93
C ASP A 404 12.65 19.20 -8.86
N ARG A 405 13.25 18.23 -8.18
CA ARG A 405 12.61 16.94 -7.89
C ARG A 405 12.31 16.82 -6.41
N TYR A 406 11.13 16.28 -6.09
CA TYR A 406 10.71 16.01 -4.71
C TYR A 406 10.55 14.52 -4.49
N ALA A 407 10.79 14.05 -3.27
CA ALA A 407 10.51 12.67 -2.88
C ALA A 407 10.05 12.63 -1.43
N ILE A 408 9.07 11.78 -1.15
CA ILE A 408 8.43 11.67 0.16
C ILE A 408 8.47 10.20 0.62
N PRO A 409 9.66 9.63 0.92
CA PRO A 409 9.73 8.30 1.50
C PRO A 409 9.21 8.30 2.94
N PHE A 410 8.45 7.26 3.26
CA PHE A 410 7.94 6.94 4.59
C PHE A 410 8.53 5.60 5.02
N PHE A 411 9.42 5.66 6.00
CA PHE A 411 10.12 4.52 6.57
C PHE A 411 9.30 3.99 7.74
N PHE A 412 8.83 2.75 7.66
CA PHE A 412 7.96 2.13 8.67
C PHE A 412 8.68 0.96 9.33
N ASP A 413 8.57 0.89 10.65
CA ASP A 413 9.35 0.02 11.52
C ASP A 413 8.53 -0.49 12.71
N ALA A 414 9.00 -1.58 13.31
CA ALA A 414 8.43 -2.15 14.51
C ALA A 414 8.51 -1.18 15.70
N ASN A 415 7.89 -1.58 16.81
CA ASN A 415 8.06 -0.93 18.10
C ASN A 415 9.56 -0.77 18.42
N ILE A 416 9.90 0.42 18.93
CA ILE A 416 11.28 0.90 19.04
C ILE A 416 12.17 -0.02 19.88
N ASP A 417 11.60 -0.66 20.91
CA ASP A 417 12.32 -1.55 21.83
C ASP A 417 12.12 -3.04 21.51
N TYR A 418 11.31 -3.39 20.51
CA TYR A 418 10.97 -4.79 20.27
C TYR A 418 12.22 -5.60 19.89
N PRO A 419 12.54 -6.70 20.60
CA PRO A 419 13.73 -7.49 20.33
C PRO A 419 13.54 -8.35 19.08
N MET A 420 14.12 -7.92 17.96
CA MET A 420 14.02 -8.63 16.69
C MET A 420 15.06 -9.75 16.63
N ALA A 421 14.66 -10.95 17.03
CA ALA A 421 15.37 -12.19 16.77
C ALA A 421 15.00 -12.77 15.40
N CYS A 422 15.90 -13.55 14.80
CA CYS A 422 15.65 -14.24 13.52
C CYS A 422 14.29 -14.96 13.53
N LEU A 423 13.50 -14.78 12.47
CA LEU A 423 12.19 -15.39 12.36
C LEU A 423 12.30 -16.93 12.34
N PRO A 424 11.36 -17.64 12.99
CA PRO A 424 11.42 -19.09 13.11
C PRO A 424 11.34 -19.79 11.74
N THR A 425 10.63 -19.20 10.78
CA THR A 425 10.49 -19.73 9.41
C THR A 425 11.65 -19.36 8.48
N CYS A 426 12.60 -18.56 8.96
CA CYS A 426 13.76 -18.10 8.21
C CYS A 426 15.08 -18.70 8.71
N SER A 427 15.02 -19.67 9.62
CA SER A 427 16.17 -20.41 10.11
C SER A 427 15.91 -21.91 10.14
N GLY A 428 16.99 -22.69 10.13
CA GLY A 428 16.93 -24.16 10.18
C GLY A 428 18.33 -24.75 10.40
N PRO A 429 18.46 -26.08 10.45
CA PRO A 429 19.75 -26.74 10.68
C PRO A 429 20.85 -26.30 9.71
N ASP A 430 20.50 -26.06 8.45
CA ASP A 430 21.42 -25.66 7.38
C ASP A 430 21.49 -24.12 7.18
N ASN A 431 20.69 -23.35 7.91
CA ASN A 431 20.68 -21.89 7.86
C ASN A 431 20.42 -21.32 9.27
N PRO A 432 21.39 -21.40 10.20
CA PRO A 432 21.23 -20.86 11.54
C PRO A 432 21.05 -19.33 11.52
N PRO A 433 20.51 -18.73 12.60
CA PRO A 433 20.44 -17.27 12.72
C PRO A 433 21.81 -16.61 12.50
N LYS A 434 21.87 -15.67 11.55
CA LYS A 434 23.12 -14.96 11.21
C LYS A 434 23.47 -13.81 12.16
N TYR A 435 22.53 -13.41 13.01
CA TYR A 435 22.62 -12.22 13.84
C TYR A 435 22.04 -12.45 15.22
N GLU A 436 22.65 -11.82 16.22
CA GLU A 436 22.04 -11.67 17.55
C GLU A 436 20.77 -10.82 17.48
N PRO A 437 19.80 -11.02 18.39
CA PRO A 437 18.63 -10.17 18.50
C PRO A 437 19.01 -8.69 18.71
N ILE A 438 18.25 -7.77 18.11
CA ILE A 438 18.46 -6.33 18.27
C ILE A 438 17.13 -5.56 18.26
N SER A 439 17.06 -4.44 18.95
CA SER A 439 15.93 -3.51 18.84
C SER A 439 16.09 -2.53 17.66
N TYR A 440 15.01 -1.89 17.22
CA TYR A 440 15.11 -0.85 16.19
C TYR A 440 15.90 0.35 16.74
N MET A 441 15.72 0.67 18.02
CA MET A 441 16.44 1.73 18.72
C MET A 441 17.95 1.56 18.58
N ASP A 442 18.47 0.38 18.92
CA ASP A 442 19.91 0.11 18.95
C ASP A 442 20.50 0.15 17.53
N TYR A 443 19.79 -0.41 16.56
CA TYR A 443 20.20 -0.34 15.16
C TYR A 443 20.28 1.11 14.65
N MET A 444 19.25 1.92 14.93
CA MET A 444 19.21 3.32 14.50
C MET A 444 20.21 4.21 15.22
N LEU A 445 20.50 3.95 16.50
CA LEU A 445 21.56 4.64 17.23
C LEU A 445 22.92 4.44 16.56
N TRP A 446 23.25 3.20 16.16
CA TRP A 446 24.44 2.92 15.38
C TRP A 446 24.40 3.62 14.01
N PHE A 447 23.31 3.45 13.25
CA PHE A 447 23.18 3.97 11.88
C PHE A 447 23.32 5.50 11.82
N THR A 448 22.64 6.20 12.72
CA THR A 448 22.62 7.67 12.73
C THR A 448 23.97 8.26 13.15
N ARG A 449 24.67 7.65 14.12
CA ARG A 449 26.03 8.07 14.52
C ARG A 449 27.04 7.98 13.38
N ARG A 450 26.83 7.07 12.41
CA ARG A 450 27.73 6.87 11.27
C ARG A 450 27.43 7.79 10.09
N ASN A 451 26.18 8.18 9.88
CA ASN A 451 25.75 8.93 8.69
C ASN A 451 25.49 10.43 8.90
N TYR A 452 25.19 10.87 10.13
CA TYR A 452 24.78 12.25 10.40
C TYR A 452 25.75 12.96 11.35
N ASP A 453 26.41 14.01 10.87
CA ASP A 453 27.44 14.73 11.61
C ASP A 453 26.92 15.36 12.92
N HIS A 454 25.65 15.77 12.97
CA HIS A 454 25.03 16.36 14.16
C HIS A 454 24.77 15.37 15.31
N VAL A 455 24.87 14.06 15.05
CA VAL A 455 24.64 12.97 16.03
C VAL A 455 25.93 12.22 16.37
N ARG A 456 27.03 12.49 15.65
CA ARG A 456 28.30 11.80 15.84
C ARG A 456 28.91 12.09 17.21
N ALA A 457 29.53 11.08 17.83
CA ALA A 457 30.24 11.25 19.10
C ALA A 457 31.38 12.28 18.92
N LYS A 458 31.46 13.25 19.84
CA LYS A 458 32.45 14.34 19.79
C LYS A 458 33.90 13.83 19.90
N ASP A 459 34.11 12.63 20.42
CA ASP A 459 35.42 11.99 20.61
C ASP A 459 35.88 11.16 19.39
N GLY A 460 35.04 11.05 18.34
CA GLY A 460 35.38 10.34 17.11
C GLY A 460 35.34 8.82 17.20
N THR A 461 34.89 8.23 18.31
CA THR A 461 34.77 6.77 18.45
C THR A 461 33.68 6.20 17.53
N GLU A 462 34.01 5.17 16.74
CA GLU A 462 33.02 4.46 15.92
C GLU A 462 32.22 3.50 16.82
N ALA A 463 30.89 3.56 16.74
CA ALA A 463 30.03 2.57 17.40
C ALA A 463 30.27 1.19 16.76
N ALA A 464 30.39 0.14 17.59
CA ALA A 464 30.54 -1.23 17.12
C ALA A 464 29.42 -1.60 16.15
N ASP A 465 29.77 -2.21 15.02
CA ASP A 465 28.81 -2.66 14.01
C ASP A 465 27.89 -3.74 14.61
N PRO A 466 26.57 -3.53 14.67
CA PRO A 466 25.63 -4.47 15.26
C PRO A 466 25.39 -5.72 14.37
N GLY A 467 26.18 -5.92 13.32
CA GLY A 467 25.97 -6.97 12.32
C GLY A 467 25.07 -6.47 11.21
N VAL A 468 25.45 -5.37 10.56
CA VAL A 468 24.70 -4.79 9.44
C VAL A 468 24.72 -5.77 8.27
N PRO A 469 23.55 -6.11 7.69
CA PRO A 469 23.51 -7.04 6.58
C PRO A 469 24.38 -6.56 5.42
N LYS A 470 25.32 -7.41 4.96
CA LYS A 470 26.16 -7.04 3.82
C LYS A 470 25.31 -6.77 2.59
N THR A 471 25.48 -5.62 1.96
CA THR A 471 24.72 -5.30 0.74
C THR A 471 25.06 -6.32 -0.35
N GLN A 472 24.06 -6.76 -1.13
CA GLN A 472 24.25 -7.74 -2.21
C GLN A 472 25.52 -7.46 -3.01
N SER A 473 26.53 -8.32 -2.82
CA SER A 473 27.55 -8.54 -3.83
C SER A 473 27.13 -9.75 -4.65
N ALA A 474 27.64 -9.92 -5.87
CA ALA A 474 27.29 -11.04 -6.74
C ALA A 474 27.66 -12.45 -6.18
N ARG A 475 28.01 -12.57 -4.88
CA ARG A 475 28.58 -13.76 -4.24
C ARG A 475 28.19 -13.93 -2.75
N ASP A 476 26.97 -13.57 -2.35
CA ASP A 476 26.43 -13.99 -1.04
C ASP A 476 25.63 -15.30 -1.17
#